data_AF-A0A251UWS0-F1
#
_entry.id   AF-A0A251UWS0-F1
#
_cell.length_a   1.000
_cell.length_b   1.000
_cell.length_c   1.000
_cell.angle_alpha   90.00
_cell.angle_beta   90.00
_cell.angle_gamma   90.00
#
_symmetry.space_group_name_H-M   'P 1'
#
loop_
_entity.id
_entity.type
_entity.pdbx_description
1 polymer ?
#
loop_
_entity_poly.entity_id
_entity_poly.type
_entity_poly.pdbx_seq_one_letter_code
_entity_poly.pdbx_strand_id
1 'polypeptide(L)'
;MYDVADQVLLRKFQITLNLSLDGVLDVLNSKNMTDAGPLNLIDDDNSDVDDGVDKQTRVNSSYDLPGSMQNRGRPIARTKCLRIAPTGRSWAAATTEGAIEAALGENQPSRALILSLRLNEDNLIKKCIVAVAPVDIKAVVASIPFKYLNRLIQTFAELLENCPHLEFILRWCQVLL
;
A
#
# COMPACT_ATOMS: atom_id res chain seq x y z
N MET A 1 -7.32 11.77 22.32
CA MET A 1 -7.80 11.24 23.61
C MET A 1 -8.40 12.40 24.36
N TYR A 2 -9.68 12.31 24.67
CA TYR A 2 -10.44 13.34 25.35
C TYR A 2 -10.82 12.81 26.73
N ASP A 3 -10.90 13.70 27.70
CA ASP A 3 -11.65 13.41 28.92
C ASP A 3 -13.14 13.63 28.66
N VAL A 4 -13.98 12.71 29.16
CA VAL A 4 -15.42 12.73 28.92
C VAL A 4 -16.14 13.68 29.88
N ALA A 5 -15.66 13.78 31.13
CA ALA A 5 -16.27 14.63 32.14
C ALA A 5 -16.03 16.11 31.83
N ASP A 6 -14.77 16.47 31.56
CA ASP A 6 -14.37 17.86 31.34
C ASP A 6 -14.46 18.30 29.86
N GLN A 7 -14.70 17.36 28.93
CA GLN A 7 -14.72 17.59 27.48
C GLN A 7 -13.43 18.21 26.91
N VAL A 8 -12.29 18.00 27.58
CA VAL A 8 -10.98 18.54 27.18
C VAL A 8 -10.15 17.51 26.40
N LEU A 9 -9.40 17.96 25.41
CA LEU A 9 -8.39 17.15 24.72
C LEU A 9 -7.20 16.91 25.65
N LEU A 10 -7.04 15.69 26.14
CA LEU A 10 -5.88 15.30 26.94
C LEU A 10 -4.64 15.11 26.07
N ARG A 11 -4.77 14.41 24.94
CA ARG A 11 -3.62 14.07 24.10
C ARG A 11 -3.99 13.78 22.65
N LYS A 12 -3.23 14.35 21.71
CA LYS A 12 -3.24 13.99 20.28
C LYS A 12 -2.07 13.04 19.99
N PHE A 13 -2.31 12.04 19.15
CA PHE A 13 -1.29 11.09 18.70
C PHE A 13 -1.17 11.18 17.18
N GLN A 14 0.06 11.29 16.67
CA GLN A 14 0.34 11.18 15.25
C GLN A 14 0.37 9.70 14.86
N ILE A 15 -0.40 9.31 13.85
CA ILE A 15 -0.57 7.89 13.47
C ILE A 15 0.55 7.39 12.56
N THR A 16 1.13 8.27 11.75
CA THR A 16 2.25 7.98 10.86
C THR A 16 2.97 9.29 10.50
N LEU A 17 4.26 9.18 10.23
CA LEU A 17 5.10 10.25 9.66
C LEU A 17 5.47 9.94 8.21
N ASN A 18 4.89 8.88 7.63
CA ASN A 18 5.23 8.44 6.29
C ASN A 18 4.60 9.36 5.22
N LEU A 19 5.44 10.14 4.53
CA LEU A 19 5.01 11.12 3.53
C LEU A 19 4.56 10.50 2.20
N SER A 20 4.74 9.19 2.03
CA SER A 20 4.19 8.49 0.89
C SER A 20 2.68 8.25 1.00
N LEU A 21 2.16 8.26 2.24
CA LEU A 21 0.73 8.24 2.49
C LEU A 21 0.14 9.64 2.33
N ASP A 22 -1.02 9.71 1.70
CA ASP A 22 -1.79 10.94 1.59
C ASP A 22 -2.49 11.28 2.93
N GLY A 23 -2.65 12.57 3.22
CA GLY A 23 -3.26 13.06 4.46
C GLY A 23 -2.34 13.08 5.70
N VAL A 24 -1.02 13.02 5.52
CA VAL A 24 -0.02 13.08 6.62
C VAL A 24 0.44 14.49 6.93
N LEU A 25 0.52 15.36 5.91
CA LEU A 25 0.89 16.77 6.06
C LEU A 25 -0.35 17.66 6.09
N ASP A 26 -0.42 18.55 7.10
CA ASP A 26 -1.45 19.58 7.17
C ASP A 26 -1.23 20.70 6.13
N VAL A 27 0.04 20.95 5.76
CA VAL A 27 0.44 21.96 4.77
C VAL A 27 1.36 21.31 3.73
N LEU A 28 0.92 21.34 2.47
CA LEU A 28 1.70 20.82 1.35
C LEU A 28 2.69 21.87 0.82
N ASN A 29 3.77 21.39 0.19
CA ASN A 29 4.78 22.26 -0.42
C ASN A 29 4.23 22.92 -1.70
N SER A 30 4.15 24.25 -1.73
CA SER A 30 3.65 25.01 -2.88
C SER A 30 4.51 24.85 -4.14
N LYS A 31 5.78 24.44 -4.01
CA LYS A 31 6.64 24.09 -5.17
C LYS A 31 6.09 22.92 -5.99
N ASN A 32 5.27 22.07 -5.39
CA ASN A 32 4.62 20.94 -6.08
C ASN A 32 3.25 21.34 -6.67
N MET A 33 2.94 22.64 -6.75
CA MET A 33 1.75 23.17 -7.41
C MET A 33 2.17 23.81 -8.73
N THR A 34 1.60 23.33 -9.83
CA THR A 34 1.83 23.85 -11.20
C THR A 34 0.56 24.48 -11.73
N ASP A 35 0.64 25.20 -12.86
CA ASP A 35 -0.54 25.79 -13.51
C ASP A 35 -1.57 24.73 -13.97
N ALA A 36 -1.12 23.50 -14.20
CA ALA A 36 -1.96 22.35 -14.51
C ALA A 36 -2.48 21.59 -13.27
N GLY A 37 -2.19 22.09 -12.06
CA GLY A 37 -2.56 21.47 -10.78
C GLY A 37 -1.37 20.84 -10.02
N PRO A 38 -1.64 20.03 -8.99
CA PRO A 38 -0.60 19.38 -8.19
C PRO A 38 0.25 18.43 -9.04
N LEU A 39 1.57 18.57 -8.95
CA LEU A 39 2.53 17.78 -9.72
C LEU A 39 2.35 16.27 -9.52
N ASN A 40 2.01 15.85 -8.29
CA ASN A 40 1.78 14.44 -7.95
C ASN A 40 0.53 13.81 -8.60
N LEU A 41 -0.33 14.60 -9.26
CA LEU A 41 -1.54 14.13 -9.94
C LEU A 41 -1.38 14.09 -11.47
N ILE A 42 -0.27 14.59 -11.99
CA ILE A 42 0.02 14.53 -13.42
C ILE A 42 0.33 13.07 -13.78
N ASP A 43 -0.36 12.55 -14.79
CA ASP A 43 -0.14 11.21 -15.33
C ASP A 43 1.05 11.28 -16.29
N ASP A 44 2.26 11.04 -15.77
CA ASP A 44 3.52 11.00 -16.56
C ASP A 44 3.71 9.67 -17.30
N ASP A 45 2.68 8.82 -17.36
CA ASP A 45 2.73 7.52 -18.03
C ASP A 45 2.76 7.73 -19.55
N ASN A 46 3.97 7.67 -20.11
CA ASN A 46 4.27 7.90 -21.52
C ASN A 46 3.82 6.71 -22.39
N SER A 47 2.54 6.33 -22.27
CA SER A 47 1.90 5.23 -23.01
C SER A 47 1.60 5.62 -24.45
N ASP A 48 2.61 6.13 -25.16
CA ASP A 48 2.59 6.34 -26.61
C ASP A 48 2.96 5.04 -27.36
N VAL A 49 2.44 3.91 -26.86
CA VAL A 49 2.37 2.66 -27.62
C VAL A 49 1.06 2.71 -28.40
N ASP A 50 1.17 2.77 -29.73
CA ASP A 50 0.09 2.69 -30.71
C ASP A 50 -0.70 1.38 -30.55
N ASP A 51 -1.55 1.32 -29.51
CA ASP A 51 -2.50 0.26 -29.25
C ASP A 51 -3.86 0.82 -29.69
N GLY A 52 -4.24 0.48 -30.92
CA GLY A 52 -5.31 1.11 -31.68
C GLY A 52 -6.58 1.41 -30.89
N VAL A 53 -7.01 2.67 -30.93
CA VAL A 53 -8.37 3.27 -30.86
C VAL A 53 -9.37 2.82 -29.77
N ASP A 54 -9.17 1.77 -28.98
CA ASP A 54 -10.20 1.25 -28.06
C ASP A 54 -10.01 1.60 -26.57
N LYS A 55 -8.93 2.31 -26.21
CA LYS A 55 -8.69 2.76 -24.82
C LYS A 55 -9.16 4.19 -24.51
N GLN A 56 -9.96 4.80 -25.38
CA GLN A 56 -10.85 5.92 -24.99
C GLN A 56 -12.06 5.41 -24.18
N THR A 57 -11.84 4.53 -23.22
CA THR A 57 -12.89 4.16 -22.27
C THR A 57 -12.87 5.12 -21.09
N ARG A 58 -13.63 6.21 -21.30
CA ARG A 58 -14.42 6.95 -20.31
C ARG A 58 -13.68 7.41 -19.05
N VAL A 59 -13.68 8.72 -18.88
CA VAL A 59 -13.70 9.44 -17.59
C VAL A 59 -14.35 8.55 -16.51
N ASN A 60 -13.50 7.87 -15.75
CA ASN A 60 -13.88 6.80 -14.85
C ASN A 60 -14.29 7.40 -13.51
N SER A 61 -15.33 8.25 -13.51
CA SER A 61 -15.94 8.88 -12.33
C SER A 61 -16.59 7.90 -11.35
N SER A 62 -16.35 6.58 -11.52
CA SER A 62 -16.96 5.48 -10.76
C SER A 62 -15.94 4.66 -9.95
N TYR A 63 -14.65 5.03 -9.97
CA TYR A 63 -13.57 4.21 -9.39
C TYR A 63 -13.10 4.62 -7.99
N ASP A 64 -13.67 5.70 -7.43
CA ASP A 64 -13.32 6.20 -6.08
C ASP A 64 -14.26 5.69 -4.95
N LEU A 65 -15.14 4.73 -5.27
CA LEU A 65 -15.95 4.06 -4.25
C LEU A 65 -15.05 3.21 -3.34
N PRO A 66 -15.28 3.20 -2.01
CA PRO A 66 -14.57 2.30 -1.10
C PRO A 66 -14.70 0.84 -1.57
N GLY A 67 -13.60 0.25 -2.06
CA GLY A 67 -13.57 -1.13 -2.58
C GLY A 67 -13.52 -1.26 -4.11
N SER A 68 -13.68 -0.16 -4.87
CA SER A 68 -13.48 -0.17 -6.32
C SER A 68 -11.98 -0.20 -6.66
N MET A 69 -11.63 -1.06 -7.60
CA MET A 69 -10.25 -1.47 -7.86
C MET A 69 -9.59 -0.56 -8.90
N GLN A 70 -9.15 0.64 -8.49
CA GLN A 70 -8.00 1.39 -9.06
C GLN A 70 -7.84 2.75 -8.32
N ASN A 71 -7.25 2.75 -7.12
CA ASN A 71 -6.61 3.97 -6.64
C ASN A 71 -5.33 4.14 -7.46
N ARG A 72 -5.37 4.97 -8.50
CA ARG A 72 -4.16 5.46 -9.17
C ARG A 72 -3.41 6.47 -8.28
N GLY A 73 -4.09 7.03 -7.29
CA GLY A 73 -3.51 7.95 -6.30
C GLY A 73 -2.79 7.24 -5.16
N ARG A 74 -2.06 8.04 -4.37
CA ARG A 74 -1.36 7.58 -3.16
C ARG A 74 -2.34 7.00 -2.14
N PRO A 75 -1.97 5.93 -1.43
CA PRO A 75 -2.80 5.43 -0.34
C PRO A 75 -2.98 6.48 0.75
N ILE A 76 -4.19 6.60 1.29
CA ILE A 76 -4.53 7.63 2.29
C ILE A 76 -4.29 7.08 3.70
N ALA A 77 -3.56 7.81 4.53
CA ALA A 77 -3.38 7.49 5.95
C ALA A 77 -4.73 7.55 6.68
N ARG A 78 -5.19 6.41 7.20
CA ARG A 78 -6.48 6.30 7.91
C ARG A 78 -6.41 5.29 9.05
N THR A 79 -7.23 5.51 10.07
CA THR A 79 -7.48 4.57 11.17
C THR A 79 -8.89 4.00 11.04
N LYS A 80 -9.03 2.68 10.84
CA LYS A 80 -10.35 2.05 10.62
C LYS A 80 -11.04 1.64 11.92
N CYS A 81 -10.26 1.23 12.91
CA CYS A 81 -10.78 0.90 14.24
C CYS A 81 -9.79 1.32 15.32
N LEU A 82 -10.31 1.59 16.51
CA LEU A 82 -9.55 1.85 17.71
C LEU A 82 -10.18 1.06 18.86
N ARG A 83 -9.36 0.38 19.67
CA ARG A 83 -9.79 -0.38 20.84
C ARG A 83 -8.88 -0.05 22.01
N ILE A 84 -9.49 0.13 23.17
CA ILE A 84 -8.79 0.23 24.44
C ILE A 84 -8.78 -1.17 25.06
N ALA A 85 -7.64 -1.57 25.63
CA ALA A 85 -7.54 -2.84 26.34
C ALA A 85 -8.49 -2.83 27.56
N PRO A 86 -9.13 -3.96 27.92
CA PRO A 86 -10.02 -4.03 29.08
C PRO A 86 -9.37 -3.60 30.40
N THR A 87 -8.05 -3.72 30.48
CA THR A 87 -7.24 -3.29 31.63
C THR A 87 -7.04 -1.77 31.71
N GLY A 88 -7.41 -1.01 30.66
CA GLY A 88 -7.24 0.44 30.58
C GLY A 88 -5.80 0.94 30.41
N ARG A 89 -4.82 0.03 30.35
CA ARG A 89 -3.38 0.38 30.32
C ARG A 89 -2.82 0.60 28.92
N SER A 90 -3.52 0.15 27.89
CA SER A 90 -3.07 0.24 26.50
C SER A 90 -4.25 0.39 25.56
N TRP A 91 -3.95 0.82 24.35
CA TRP A 91 -4.90 0.94 23.26
C TRP A 91 -4.21 0.54 21.95
N ALA A 92 -4.99 0.10 20.98
CA ALA A 92 -4.53 -0.27 19.66
C ALA A 92 -5.42 0.40 18.61
N ALA A 93 -4.82 0.80 17.49
CA ALA A 93 -5.53 1.32 16.34
C ALA A 93 -5.11 0.57 15.08
N ALA A 94 -6.08 0.20 14.24
CA ALA A 94 -5.80 -0.38 12.93
C ALA A 94 -5.54 0.75 11.92
N THR A 95 -4.28 1.08 11.73
CA THR A 95 -3.79 1.99 10.69
C THR A 95 -3.62 1.26 9.36
N THR A 96 -3.50 2.02 8.27
CA THR A 96 -3.23 1.47 6.93
C THR A 96 -1.97 0.61 6.88
N GLU A 97 -0.89 1.05 7.53
CA GLU A 97 0.37 0.30 7.63
C GLU A 97 0.25 -0.86 8.64
N GLY A 98 -0.37 -0.62 9.79
CA GLY A 98 -0.54 -1.64 10.84
C GLY A 98 -1.40 -2.83 10.43
N ALA A 99 -2.31 -2.64 9.46
CA ALA A 99 -3.09 -3.74 8.89
C ALA A 99 -2.22 -4.77 8.15
N ILE A 100 -1.09 -4.35 7.57
CA ILE A 100 -0.13 -5.26 6.91
C ILE A 100 0.63 -6.07 7.96
N GLU A 101 1.08 -5.41 9.03
CA GLU A 101 1.79 -6.10 10.12
C GLU A 101 0.90 -7.09 10.85
N ALA A 102 -0.37 -6.72 11.08
CA ALA A 102 -1.36 -7.62 11.66
C ALA A 102 -1.63 -8.84 10.75
N ALA A 103 -1.80 -8.63 9.44
CA ALA A 103 -1.97 -9.72 8.49
C ALA A 103 -0.75 -10.66 8.45
N LEU A 104 0.45 -10.11 8.61
CA LEU A 104 1.67 -10.91 8.69
C LEU A 104 1.74 -11.71 9.99
N GLY A 105 1.32 -11.13 11.12
CA GLY A 105 1.24 -11.82 12.41
C GLY A 105 0.16 -12.92 12.46
N GLU A 106 -0.93 -12.76 11.72
CA GLU A 106 -2.00 -13.77 11.57
C GLU A 106 -1.65 -14.88 10.55
N ASN A 107 -0.42 -14.90 10.02
CA ASN A 107 0.03 -15.83 8.99
C ASN A 107 -0.84 -15.82 7.72
N GLN A 108 -1.27 -14.63 7.28
CA GLN A 108 -2.02 -14.41 6.03
C GLN A 108 -1.15 -13.69 4.99
N PRO A 109 -0.15 -14.37 4.37
CA PRO A 109 0.83 -13.72 3.49
C PRO A 109 0.21 -13.16 2.21
N SER A 110 -0.81 -13.82 1.64
CA SER A 110 -1.52 -13.34 0.45
C SER A 110 -2.20 -11.99 0.68
N ARG A 111 -2.91 -11.86 1.80
CA ARG A 111 -3.56 -10.62 2.20
C ARG A 111 -2.54 -9.53 2.50
N ALA A 112 -1.49 -9.84 3.25
CA ALA A 112 -0.43 -8.88 3.57
C ALA A 112 0.23 -8.33 2.30
N LEU A 113 0.58 -9.20 1.35
CA LEU A 113 1.20 -8.81 0.09
C LEU A 113 0.28 -7.99 -0.81
N ILE A 114 -1.00 -8.35 -0.93
CA ILE A 114 -1.96 -7.55 -1.71
C ILE A 114 -2.14 -6.16 -1.07
N LEU A 115 -2.15 -6.06 0.26
CA LEU A 115 -2.23 -4.79 0.96
C LEU A 115 -0.97 -3.94 0.77
N SER A 116 0.23 -4.53 0.82
CA SER A 116 1.47 -3.79 0.57
C SER A 116 1.60 -3.34 -0.89
N LEU A 117 1.21 -4.18 -1.85
CA LEU A 117 1.14 -3.81 -3.27
C LEU A 117 0.10 -2.71 -3.54
N ARG A 118 -0.97 -2.64 -2.75
CA ARG A 118 -1.95 -1.54 -2.80
C ARG A 118 -1.42 -0.24 -2.22
N LEU A 119 -0.59 -0.32 -1.18
CA LEU A 119 0.09 0.86 -0.64
C LEU A 119 1.22 1.35 -1.57
N ASN A 120 1.72 0.48 -2.44
CA ASN A 120 2.82 0.75 -3.36
C ASN A 120 4.14 1.14 -2.65
N GLU A 121 4.32 0.65 -1.42
CA GLU A 121 5.49 0.93 -0.58
C GLU A 121 6.56 -0.14 -0.74
N ASP A 122 7.70 0.21 -1.34
CA ASP A 122 8.77 -0.75 -1.64
C ASP A 122 9.30 -1.45 -0.39
N ASN A 123 9.48 -0.72 0.71
CA ASN A 123 9.95 -1.31 1.97
C ASN A 123 8.97 -2.35 2.53
N LEU A 124 7.66 -2.07 2.44
CA LEU A 124 6.62 -2.98 2.91
C LEU A 124 6.45 -4.17 1.97
N ILE A 125 6.53 -3.96 0.66
CA ILE A 125 6.47 -5.04 -0.33
C ILE A 125 7.65 -5.99 -0.14
N LYS A 126 8.88 -5.46 -0.05
CA LYS A 126 10.10 -6.24 0.20
C LYS A 126 10.00 -7.02 1.53
N LYS A 127 9.53 -6.38 2.60
CA LYS A 127 9.29 -7.03 3.89
C LYS A 127 8.27 -8.17 3.79
N CYS A 128 7.15 -7.95 3.09
CA CYS A 128 6.14 -8.99 2.87
C CYS A 128 6.70 -10.17 2.08
N ILE A 129 7.44 -9.93 0.99
CA ILE A 129 8.03 -10.98 0.15
C ILE A 129 8.96 -11.88 0.96
N VAL A 130 9.87 -11.30 1.73
CA VAL A 130 10.85 -12.06 2.53
C VAL A 130 10.19 -12.82 3.68
N ALA A 131 9.05 -12.33 4.19
CA ALA A 131 8.34 -12.98 5.27
C ALA A 131 7.47 -14.17 4.83
N VAL A 132 7.24 -14.37 3.52
CA VAL A 132 6.47 -15.52 3.01
C VAL A 132 7.31 -16.81 3.09
N ALA A 133 6.73 -17.87 3.64
CA ALA A 133 7.36 -19.18 3.64
C ALA A 133 7.44 -19.76 2.21
N PRO A 134 8.52 -20.49 1.85
CA PRO A 134 8.71 -21.01 0.49
C PRO A 134 7.61 -21.99 0.03
N VAL A 135 6.89 -22.61 0.97
CA VAL A 135 5.76 -23.51 0.70
C VAL A 135 4.54 -22.73 0.19
N ASP A 136 4.35 -21.50 0.69
CA ASP A 136 3.15 -20.70 0.43
C ASP A 136 3.26 -19.86 -0.85
N ILE A 137 4.45 -19.79 -1.48
CA ILE A 137 4.70 -18.99 -2.69
C ILE A 137 3.64 -19.27 -3.77
N LYS A 138 3.36 -20.55 -4.05
CA LYS A 138 2.37 -20.96 -5.07
C LYS A 138 0.97 -20.46 -4.76
N ALA A 139 0.53 -20.58 -3.51
CA ALA A 139 -0.78 -20.13 -3.08
C ALA A 139 -0.89 -18.60 -3.13
N VAL A 140 0.18 -17.91 -2.74
CA VAL A 140 0.24 -16.44 -2.77
C VAL A 140 0.19 -15.93 -4.20
N VAL A 141 1.03 -16.43 -5.12
CA VAL A 141 1.04 -16.01 -6.54
C VAL A 141 -0.32 -16.20 -7.19
N ALA A 142 -0.99 -17.35 -6.94
CA ALA A 142 -2.33 -17.62 -7.49
C ALA A 142 -3.41 -16.65 -6.99
N SER A 143 -3.23 -16.04 -5.80
CA SER A 143 -4.17 -15.10 -5.21
C SER A 143 -4.00 -13.65 -5.68
N ILE A 144 -2.89 -13.33 -6.36
CA ILE A 144 -2.55 -11.97 -6.76
C ILE A 144 -3.24 -11.62 -8.09
N PRO A 145 -4.01 -10.52 -8.15
CA PRO A 145 -4.55 -10.02 -9.41
C PRO A 145 -3.46 -9.62 -10.41
N PHE A 146 -3.62 -9.99 -11.69
CA PHE A 146 -2.66 -9.71 -12.78
C PHE A 146 -2.16 -8.26 -12.85
N LYS A 147 -2.98 -7.28 -12.48
CA LYS A 147 -2.59 -5.86 -12.48
C LYS A 147 -1.44 -5.50 -11.53
N TYR A 148 -1.21 -6.28 -10.48
CA TYR A 148 -0.09 -6.02 -9.55
C TYR A 148 1.18 -6.77 -9.95
N LEU A 149 1.11 -7.61 -10.98
CA LEU A 149 2.19 -8.49 -11.40
C LEU A 149 3.38 -7.69 -11.95
N ASN A 150 3.13 -6.63 -12.74
CA ASN A 150 4.19 -5.76 -13.25
C ASN A 150 4.99 -5.10 -12.11
N ARG A 151 4.29 -4.50 -11.13
CA ARG A 151 4.95 -3.88 -9.97
C ARG A 151 5.75 -4.91 -9.16
N LEU A 152 5.19 -6.11 -8.98
CA LEU A 152 5.87 -7.18 -8.25
C LEU A 152 7.13 -7.67 -8.98
N ILE A 153 7.10 -7.80 -10.31
CA ILE A 153 8.30 -8.10 -11.12
C ILE A 153 9.35 -7.00 -11.00
N GLN A 154 8.96 -5.73 -11.08
CA GLN A 154 9.89 -4.61 -10.87
C GLN A 154 10.56 -4.68 -9.50
N THR A 155 9.80 -4.96 -8.43
CA THR A 155 10.40 -5.13 -7.10
C THR A 155 11.32 -6.34 -6.99
N PHE A 156 11.04 -7.43 -7.73
CA PHE A 156 11.95 -8.57 -7.79
C PHE A 156 13.25 -8.23 -8.51
N ALA A 157 13.20 -7.46 -9.60
CA ALA A 157 14.39 -7.00 -10.30
C ALA A 157 15.30 -6.19 -9.36
N GLU A 158 14.72 -5.25 -8.60
CA GLU A 158 15.46 -4.47 -7.59
C GLU A 158 16.02 -5.36 -6.47
N LEU A 159 15.26 -6.36 -6.01
CA LEU A 159 15.71 -7.29 -4.98
C LEU A 159 16.83 -8.21 -5.47
N LEU A 160 16.79 -8.65 -6.74
CA LEU A 160 17.80 -9.47 -7.38
C LEU A 160 19.16 -8.77 -7.43
N GLU A 161 19.18 -7.45 -7.66
CA GLU A 161 20.40 -6.65 -7.70
C GLU A 161 21.03 -6.45 -6.32
N ASN A 162 20.22 -6.48 -5.26
CA ASN A 162 20.65 -6.03 -3.93
C ASN A 162 20.67 -7.13 -2.84
N CYS A 163 20.08 -8.30 -3.07
CA CYS A 163 19.92 -9.32 -2.04
C CYS A 163 20.73 -10.62 -2.28
N PRO A 164 21.30 -11.22 -1.22
CA PRO A 164 22.07 -12.47 -1.31
C PRO A 164 21.20 -13.73 -1.44
N HIS A 165 19.88 -13.65 -1.23
CA HIS A 165 18.96 -14.80 -1.25
C HIS A 165 18.39 -15.09 -2.65
N LEU A 166 19.29 -15.28 -3.62
CA LEU A 166 18.96 -15.47 -5.04
C LEU A 166 18.00 -16.66 -5.27
N GLU A 167 18.27 -17.80 -4.63
CA GLU A 167 17.47 -19.01 -4.78
C GLU A 167 16.00 -18.79 -4.39
N PHE A 168 15.75 -18.01 -3.35
CA PHE A 168 14.38 -17.70 -2.91
C PHE A 168 13.63 -16.89 -3.97
N ILE A 169 14.27 -15.86 -4.53
CA ILE A 169 13.64 -15.01 -5.56
C ILE A 169 13.46 -15.80 -6.87
N LEU A 170 14.41 -16.66 -7.24
CA LEU A 170 14.26 -17.51 -8.42
C LEU A 170 13.07 -18.48 -8.31
N ARG A 171 12.78 -19.00 -7.11
CA ARG A 171 11.56 -19.81 -6.88
C ARG A 171 10.28 -19.00 -7.07
N TRP A 172 10.28 -17.72 -6.70
CA TRP A 172 9.16 -16.82 -7.00
C TRP A 172 8.98 -16.65 -8.51
N CYS A 173 10.07 -16.33 -9.23
CA CYS A 173 10.02 -16.17 -10.69
C CYS A 173 9.57 -17.44 -11.40
N GLN A 174 10.02 -18.63 -10.97
CA GLN A 174 9.63 -19.91 -11.57
C GLN A 174 8.14 -20.22 -11.42
N VAL A 175 7.51 -19.79 -10.33
CA VAL A 175 6.08 -20.00 -10.09
C VAL A 175 5.22 -19.00 -10.88
N LEU A 176 5.82 -17.87 -11.26
CA LEU A 176 5.13 -16.74 -11.87
C LEU A 176 5.19 -16.78 -13.41
N LEU A 177 6.21 -17.45 -13.97
CA LEU A 177 6.38 -17.81 -15.39
C LEU A 177 5.66 -19.13 -15.72
#